data_AF-A0A6G2IAI9-F1
#
_entry.id   AF-A0A6G2IAI9-F1
#
_cell.length_a   1.000
_cell.length_b   1.000
_cell.length_c   1.000
_cell.angle_alpha   90.00
_cell.angle_beta   90.00
_cell.angle_gamma   90.00
#
_symmetry.space_group_name_H-M   'P 1'
#
loop_
_entity.id
_entity.type
_entity.pdbx_description
1 polymer ?
#
loop_
_entity_poly.entity_id
_entity_poly.type
_entity_poly.pdbx_seq_one_letter_code
_entity_poly.pdbx_strand_id
1 'polypeptide(L)'
;MNRSEREAAARRIMERSQPAVPPDLYADVVRRGGRMLRRRTVARRLMWLLLFAASVTFLVWALMAHPWVEPPSDTTPPLTNW
;
A
#
# COMPACT_ATOMS: atom_id res chain seq x y z
N MET A 1 -37.13 -18.03 -12.19
CA MET A 1 -37.26 -17.25 -10.94
C MET A 1 -37.44 -15.79 -11.33
N ASN A 2 -38.66 -15.29 -11.19
CA ASN A 2 -39.07 -13.97 -11.64
C ASN A 2 -38.69 -12.88 -10.63
N ARG A 3 -38.59 -11.63 -11.10
CA ARG A 3 -38.20 -10.47 -10.26
C ARG A 3 -39.14 -10.28 -9.06
N SER A 4 -40.43 -10.57 -9.25
CA SER A 4 -41.46 -10.55 -8.21
C SER A 4 -41.24 -11.59 -7.11
N GLU A 5 -40.79 -12.80 -7.47
CA GLU A 5 -40.47 -13.85 -6.49
C GLU A 5 -39.25 -13.47 -5.64
N ARG A 6 -38.25 -12.83 -6.25
CA ARG A 6 -37.08 -12.30 -5.54
C ARG A 6 -37.46 -11.18 -4.57
N GLU A 7 -38.33 -10.26 -4.97
CA GLU A 7 -38.82 -9.20 -4.08
C GLU A 7 -39.64 -9.75 -2.91
N ALA A 8 -40.52 -10.72 -3.16
CA ALA A 8 -41.29 -11.37 -2.11
C ALA A 8 -40.39 -12.12 -1.11
N ALA A 9 -39.36 -12.81 -1.61
CA ALA A 9 -38.38 -13.48 -0.76
C ALA A 9 -37.56 -12.49 0.08
N ALA A 10 -37.11 -11.38 -0.51
CA ALA A 10 -36.40 -10.32 0.21
C ALA A 10 -37.28 -9.68 1.30
N ARG A 11 -38.55 -9.41 1.00
CA ARG A 11 -39.52 -8.86 1.98
C ARG A 11 -39.72 -9.79 3.16
N ARG A 12 -39.87 -11.10 2.93
CA ARG A 12 -39.94 -12.10 4.01
C ARG A 12 -38.69 -12.16 4.89
N ILE A 13 -37.52 -11.96 4.30
CA ILE A 13 -36.26 -11.94 5.06
C ILE A 13 -36.16 -10.67 5.90
N MET A 14 -36.62 -9.52 5.38
CA MET A 14 -36.62 -8.24 6.10
C MET A 14 -37.72 -8.12 7.17
N GLU A 15 -38.89 -8.72 6.94
CA GLU A 15 -39.98 -8.81 7.93
C GLU A 15 -39.65 -9.77 9.08
N ARG A 16 -38.67 -10.66 8.89
CA ARG A 16 -38.19 -11.50 9.98
C ARG A 16 -37.45 -10.63 10.99
N SER A 17 -38.02 -10.55 12.20
CA SER A 17 -37.43 -9.83 13.34
C SER A 17 -35.94 -10.15 13.48
N GLN A 18 -35.11 -9.11 13.56
CA GLN A 18 -33.67 -9.27 13.72
C GLN A 18 -33.42 -9.96 15.07
N PRO A 19 -32.71 -11.10 15.08
CA PRO A 19 -32.42 -11.80 16.33
C PRO A 19 -31.64 -10.87 17.26
N ALA A 20 -32.06 -10.82 18.54
CA ALA A 20 -31.40 -10.01 19.56
C ALA A 20 -29.95 -10.47 19.71
N VAL A 21 -29.03 -9.67 19.18
CA VAL A 21 -27.59 -9.92 19.26
C VAL A 21 -27.07 -9.42 20.61
N PRO A 22 -26.29 -10.23 21.34
CA PRO A 22 -25.61 -9.81 22.56
C PRO A 22 -24.79 -8.52 22.33
N PRO A 23 -24.90 -7.51 23.20
CA PRO A 23 -24.25 -6.21 23.02
C PRO A 23 -22.71 -6.29 22.97
N ASP A 24 -22.12 -7.29 23.64
CA ASP A 24 -20.66 -7.50 23.66
C ASP A 24 -20.08 -8.07 22.35
N LEU A 25 -20.91 -8.67 21.47
CA LEU A 25 -20.43 -9.23 20.21
C LEU A 25 -19.83 -8.18 19.28
N TYR A 26 -20.41 -6.98 19.24
CA TYR A 26 -19.89 -5.90 18.40
C TYR A 26 -18.48 -5.49 18.85
N ALA A 27 -18.29 -5.31 20.16
CA ALA A 27 -17.01 -4.96 20.74
C ALA A 27 -15.95 -6.05 20.49
N ASP A 28 -16.33 -7.33 20.62
CA ASP A 28 -15.43 -8.46 20.38
C ASP A 28 -15.02 -8.63 18.91
N VAL A 29 -15.95 -8.44 17.98
CA VAL A 29 -15.67 -8.50 16.54
C VAL A 29 -14.78 -7.33 16.12
N VAL A 30 -15.05 -6.12 16.62
CA VAL A 30 -14.20 -4.94 16.38
C VAL A 30 -12.80 -5.16 16.95
N ARG A 31 -12.69 -5.74 18.15
CA ARG A 31 -11.42 -6.06 18.81
C ARG A 31 -10.62 -7.14 18.08
N ARG A 32 -11.27 -8.13 17.46
CA ARG A 32 -10.61 -9.12 16.59
C ARG A 32 -10.26 -8.55 15.21
N GLY A 33 -11.16 -7.81 14.58
CA GLY A 33 -10.98 -7.24 13.24
C GLY A 33 -9.97 -6.10 13.18
N GLY A 34 -9.84 -5.32 14.26
CA GLY A 34 -8.93 -4.18 14.34
C GLY A 34 -7.45 -4.56 14.18
N ARG A 35 -7.03 -5.76 14.59
CA ARG A 35 -5.66 -6.24 14.39
C ARG A 35 -5.34 -6.49 12.92
N MET A 36 -6.30 -7.01 12.15
CA MET A 36 -6.11 -7.31 10.73
C MET A 36 -6.05 -6.01 9.90
N LEU A 37 -6.90 -5.02 10.22
CA LEU A 37 -6.84 -3.69 9.61
C LEU A 37 -5.56 -2.94 9.97
N ARG A 38 -5.16 -2.95 11.26
CA ARG A 38 -3.90 -2.32 11.70
C ARG A 38 -2.69 -2.94 10.99
N ARG A 39 -2.65 -4.26 10.81
CA ARG A 39 -1.57 -4.92 10.07
C ARG A 39 -1.48 -4.44 8.62
N ARG A 40 -2.62 -4.28 7.93
CA ARG A 40 -2.63 -3.74 6.56
C ARG A 40 -2.14 -2.30 6.50
N THR A 41 -2.59 -1.45 7.42
CA THR A 41 -2.15 -0.05 7.46
C THR A 41 -0.67 0.08 7.80
N VAL A 42 -0.18 -0.71 8.76
CA VAL A 42 1.24 -0.75 9.14
C VAL A 42 2.08 -1.33 8.01
N ALA A 43 1.66 -2.43 7.38
CA ALA A 43 2.37 -3.00 6.24
C ALA A 43 2.46 -2.03 5.07
N ARG A 44 1.37 -1.30 4.77
CA ARG A 44 1.37 -0.30 3.70
C ARG A 44 2.24 0.91 4.05
N ARG A 45 2.24 1.37 5.31
CA ARG A 45 3.17 2.41 5.78
C ARG A 45 4.63 1.94 5.70
N LEU A 46 4.93 0.74 6.16
CA LEU A 46 6.27 0.15 6.05
C LEU A 46 6.71 0.02 4.60
N MET A 47 5.83 -0.44 3.71
CA MET A 47 6.12 -0.53 2.28
C MET A 47 6.44 0.84 1.69
N TRP A 48 5.67 1.88 2.03
CA TRP A 48 5.94 3.25 1.60
C TRP A 48 7.25 3.80 2.18
N LEU A 49 7.53 3.54 3.46
CA LEU A 49 8.79 3.95 4.09
C LEU A 49 10.00 3.27 3.44
N LEU A 50 9.89 1.97 3.13
CA LEU A 50 10.92 1.22 2.43
C LEU A 50 11.13 1.75 1.00
N LEU A 51 10.05 1.99 0.25
CA LEU A 51 10.11 2.59 -1.08
C LEU A 51 10.76 3.97 -1.05
N PHE A 52 10.40 4.80 -0.06
CA PHE A 52 11.00 6.11 0.12
C PHE A 52 12.48 6.02 0.46
N ALA A 53 12.85 5.17 1.42
CA ALA A 53 14.25 4.94 1.78
C ALA A 53 15.08 4.44 0.60
N ALA A 54 14.58 3.46 -0.17
CA ALA A 54 15.23 2.96 -1.38
C ALA A 54 15.41 4.07 -2.43
N SER A 55 14.38 4.90 -2.62
CA SER A 55 14.45 6.03 -3.55
C SER A 55 15.50 7.05 -3.13
N VAL A 56 15.54 7.41 -1.83
CA VAL A 56 16.55 8.34 -1.28
C VAL A 56 17.95 7.76 -1.43
N THR A 57 18.17 6.50 -1.08
CA THR A 57 19.47 5.83 -1.26
C THR A 57 19.91 5.86 -2.72
N PHE A 58 19.00 5.56 -3.66
CA PHE A 58 19.27 5.61 -5.09
C PHE A 58 19.61 7.02 -5.57
N LEU A 59 18.86 8.04 -5.13
CA LEU A 59 19.12 9.45 -5.43
C LEU A 59 20.48 9.90 -4.91
N VAL A 60 20.82 9.59 -3.66
CA VAL A 60 22.12 9.91 -3.06
C VAL A 60 23.25 9.25 -3.83
N TRP A 61 23.09 7.97 -4.18
CA TRP A 61 24.07 7.26 -4.99
C TRP A 61 24.24 7.90 -6.37
N ALA A 62 23.13 8.19 -7.06
CA ALA A 62 23.17 8.80 -8.39
C ALA A 62 23.81 10.19 -8.38
N LEU A 63 23.54 10.99 -7.35
CA LEU A 63 24.15 12.30 -7.14
C LEU A 63 25.64 12.21 -6.77
N MET A 64 26.08 11.18 -6.05
CA MET A 64 27.50 11.03 -5.72
C MET A 64 28.30 10.48 -6.90
N ALA A 65 27.81 9.41 -7.53
CA ALA A 65 28.50 8.70 -8.60
C ALA A 65 28.49 9.45 -9.92
N HIS A 66 27.59 10.43 -10.11
CA HIS A 66 27.39 11.14 -11.36
C HIS A 66 27.54 10.24 -12.60
N PRO A 67 26.84 9.09 -12.68
CA PRO A 67 27.09 8.07 -13.71
C PRO A 67 26.80 8.55 -15.14
N TRP A 68 26.14 9.70 -15.25
CA TRP A 68 25.79 10.41 -16.47
C TRP A 68 26.86 11.40 -16.94
N VAL A 69 27.92 11.58 -16.15
CA VAL A 69 29.07 12.38 -16.55
C VAL A 69 29.97 11.50 -17.42
N GLU A 70 30.06 11.88 -18.69
CA GLU A 70 31.05 11.32 -19.62
C GLU A 70 32.44 11.43 -18.95
N PRO A 71 33.18 10.31 -18.78
CA PRO A 71 34.56 10.39 -18.32
C PRO A 71 35.31 11.37 -19.23
N PRO A 72 36.11 12.31 -18.68
CA PRO A 72 36.89 13.22 -19.52
C PRO A 72 37.67 12.37 -20.51
N SER A 73 37.39 12.59 -21.79
CA SER A 73 37.97 11.79 -22.86
C SER A 73 39.48 11.98 -22.80
N ASP A 74 40.19 10.95 -22.37
CA ASP A 74 41.66 10.89 -22.27
C ASP A 74 42.35 10.97 -23.65
N THR A 75 41.60 11.30 -24.71
CA THR A 75 42.04 11.41 -26.09
C THR A 75 42.55 12.80 -26.47
N THR A 76 42.87 13.65 -25.50
CA THR A 76 43.75 14.79 -25.78
C THR A 76 45.17 14.34 -25.43
N PRO A 77 46.03 14.00 -26.41
CA PRO A 77 47.43 13.74 -26.11
C PRO A 77 48.00 14.97 -25.39
N PRO A 78 48.87 14.78 -24.38
CA PRO A 78 49.32 15.87 -23.54
C PRO A 78 49.89 17.00 -24.39
N LEU A 79 49.28 18.19 -24.20
CA LEU A 79 49.84 19.54 -24.35
C LEU A 79 51.29 19.61 -23.88
N THR A 80 52.20 19.04 -24.63
CA THR A 80 53.64 19.01 -24.38
C THR A 80 54.16 20.41 -24.68
N ASN A 81 54.04 21.32 -23.72
CA ASN A 81 54.48 22.72 -23.82
C ASN A 81 55.97 22.86 -23.48
N TRP A 82 56.81 22.23 -24.29
CA TRP A 82 58.26 22.47 -24.33
C TRP A 82 58.72 22.63 -25.78
#